data_AF-A0A2V8ECL1-F1
#
_entry.id   AF-A0A2V8ECL1-F1
#
_cell.length_a   1.000
_cell.length_b   1.000
_cell.length_c   1.000
_cell.angle_alpha   90.00
_cell.angle_beta   90.00
_cell.angle_gamma   90.00
#
_symmetry.space_group_name_H-M   'P 1'
#
loop_
_entity.id
_entity.type
_entity.pdbx_description
1 polymer ?
#
loop_
_entity_poly.entity_id
_entity_poly.type
_entity_poly.pdbx_seq_one_letter_code
_entity_poly.pdbx_strand_id
1 'polypeptide(L)' 'MTRWLSAILAAGAIAAGPAQRPPARGAAPPRPTYDVIEKTIPELQDAMARGEVTSRDLVAAYLARIAAYDHSG' A
#
# COMPACT_ATOMS: atom_id res chain seq x y z
N MET A 1 18.57 -68.39 -3.77
CA MET A 1 18.32 -68.04 -2.36
C MET A 1 18.81 -66.61 -2.18
N THR A 2 18.03 -65.55 -1.96
CA THR A 2 16.62 -65.40 -1.55
C THR A 2 16.23 -63.98 -1.97
N ARG A 3 15.11 -63.83 -2.68
CA ARG A 3 14.54 -62.55 -3.10
C ARG A 3 14.08 -61.77 -1.87
N TRP A 4 14.49 -60.51 -1.72
CA TRP A 4 13.85 -59.60 -0.76
C TRP A 4 13.21 -58.43 -1.52
N LEU A 5 11.90 -58.56 -1.68
CA LEU A 5 10.98 -57.49 -2.05
C LEU A 5 10.90 -56.51 -0.87
N SER A 6 11.00 -55.22 -1.14
CA SER A 6 10.43 -54.19 -0.28
C SER A 6 9.84 -53.12 -1.17
N ALA A 7 8.54 -53.20 -1.36
CA ALA A 7 7.72 -52.17 -1.96
C ALA A 7 7.48 -51.10 -0.90
N ILE A 8 8.02 -49.89 -1.10
CA ILE A 8 7.67 -48.73 -0.28
C ILE A 8 6.58 -47.97 -1.03
N LEU A 9 5.36 -48.09 -0.53
CA LEU A 9 4.22 -47.29 -0.94
C LEU A 9 4.36 -45.91 -0.27
N ALA A 10 4.97 -44.95 -0.95
CA ALA A 10 5.00 -43.56 -0.49
C ALA A 10 3.72 -42.86 -0.96
N ALA A 11 2.81 -42.62 -0.02
CA ALA A 11 1.62 -41.81 -0.20
C ALA A 11 2.02 -40.40 -0.70
N GLY A 12 1.51 -40.02 -1.87
CA GLY A 12 1.72 -38.70 -2.45
C GLY A 12 1.07 -37.63 -1.58
N ALA A 13 1.88 -36.91 -0.81
CA ALA A 13 1.48 -35.68 -0.17
C ALA A 13 1.18 -34.63 -1.25
N ILE A 14 -0.07 -34.19 -1.35
CA ILE A 14 -0.45 -33.07 -2.21
C ILE A 14 0.16 -31.82 -1.58
N ALA A 15 1.32 -31.42 -2.07
CA ALA A 15 1.98 -30.19 -1.68
C ALA A 15 1.11 -29.01 -2.14
N ALA A 16 0.48 -28.34 -1.17
CA ALA A 16 -0.10 -27.02 -1.40
C ALA A 16 1.05 -26.07 -1.77
N GLY A 17 1.18 -25.77 -3.07
CA GLY A 17 2.20 -24.86 -3.57
C GLY A 17 2.06 -23.47 -2.94
N PRO A 18 3.17 -22.72 -2.79
CA PRO A 18 3.10 -21.39 -2.21
C PRO A 18 2.23 -20.50 -3.09
N ALA A 19 1.16 -19.94 -2.51
CA ALA A 19 0.35 -18.92 -3.14
C ALA A 19 1.25 -17.72 -3.45
N GLN A 20 1.60 -17.56 -4.72
CA GLN A 20 2.37 -16.40 -5.20
C GLN A 20 1.50 -15.16 -5.03
N ARG A 21 1.82 -14.33 -4.03
CA ARG A 21 1.18 -13.04 -3.85
C ARG A 21 1.44 -12.21 -5.13
N PRO A 22 0.42 -11.63 -5.77
CA PRO A 22 0.63 -10.78 -6.91
C PRO A 22 1.59 -9.65 -6.53
N PRO A 23 2.49 -9.25 -7.45
CA PRO A 23 3.47 -8.21 -7.17
C PRO A 23 2.72 -6.96 -6.70
N ALA A 24 3.15 -6.44 -5.55
CA ALA A 24 2.66 -5.16 -5.04
C ALA A 24 2.80 -4.15 -6.19
N ARG A 25 1.67 -3.62 -6.66
CA ARG A 25 1.64 -2.60 -7.71
C ARG A 25 2.65 -1.53 -7.30
N GLY A 26 3.71 -1.38 -8.12
CA GLY A 26 4.89 -0.59 -7.76
C GLY A 26 4.49 0.74 -7.15
N ALA A 27 5.12 1.11 -6.04
CA ALA A 27 4.85 2.36 -5.36
C ALA A 27 4.96 3.50 -6.39
N ALA A 28 3.85 4.21 -6.61
CA ALA A 28 3.86 5.39 -7.45
C ALA A 28 4.89 6.39 -6.88
N PRO A 29 5.59 7.16 -7.74
CA PRO A 29 6.52 8.17 -7.26
C PRO A 29 5.80 9.12 -6.29
N PRO A 30 6.50 9.58 -5.23
CA PRO A 30 5.91 10.52 -4.28
C PRO A 30 5.43 11.76 -5.05
N ARG A 31 4.14 12.06 -4.92
CA ARG A 31 3.58 13.29 -5.49
C ARG A 31 4.00 14.48 -4.61
N PRO A 32 4.25 15.65 -5.19
CA PRO A 32 4.43 16.86 -4.40
C PRO A 32 3.22 17.08 -3.50
N THR A 33 3.46 17.56 -2.28
CA THR A 33 2.40 17.91 -1.34
C THR A 33 1.51 18.99 -1.94
N TYR A 34 0.20 18.79 -1.87
CA TYR A 34 -0.77 19.77 -2.34
C TYR A 34 -0.70 21.04 -1.49
N ASP A 35 -0.69 22.21 -2.13
CA ASP A 35 -0.66 23.49 -1.42
C ASP A 35 -2.06 23.88 -0.94
N VAL A 36 -2.21 23.95 0.38
CA VAL A 36 -3.46 24.28 1.07
C VAL A 36 -3.57 25.76 1.44
N ILE A 37 -2.54 26.57 1.18
CA ILE A 37 -2.47 27.97 1.61
C ILE A 37 -3.40 28.86 0.80
N GLU A 38 -4.14 29.71 1.52
CA GLU A 38 -5.16 30.61 0.96
C GLU A 38 -6.25 29.89 0.14
N LYS A 39 -6.40 28.57 0.30
CA LYS A 39 -7.49 27.81 -0.32
C LYS A 39 -8.72 27.82 0.57
N THR A 40 -9.83 28.25 -0.01
CA THR A 40 -11.15 28.11 0.59
C THR A 40 -11.62 26.66 0.55
N ILE A 41 -12.54 26.30 1.45
CA ILE A 41 -13.11 24.94 1.48
C ILE A 41 -13.73 24.52 0.14
N PRO A 42 -14.51 25.37 -0.56
CA PRO A 42 -15.03 25.01 -1.88
C PRO A 42 -13.93 24.68 -2.89
N GLU A 43 -12.83 25.42 -2.92
CA GLU A 43 -11.71 25.12 -3.84
C GLU A 43 -11.06 23.76 -3.54
N LEU A 44 -10.94 23.39 -2.26
CA LEU A 44 -10.42 22.08 -1.85
C LEU A 44 -11.39 20.95 -2.25
N GLN A 45 -12.70 21.18 -2.12
CA GLN A 45 -13.72 20.23 -2.54
C GLN A 45 -13.71 20.04 -4.06
N ASP A 46 -13.60 21.12 -4.82
CA ASP A 46 -13.53 21.07 -6.28
C ASP A 46 -12.27 20.34 -6.75
N ALA A 47 -11.11 20.56 -6.10
CA ALA A 47 -9.88 19.84 -6.40
C ALA A 47 -10.00 18.33 -6.14
N MET A 48 -10.69 17.94 -5.07
CA MET A 48 -11.01 16.53 -4.81
C MET A 48 -11.98 15.96 -5.85
N ALA A 49 -13.00 16.72 -6.25
CA ALA A 49 -13.96 16.30 -7.28
C ALA A 49 -13.29 16.09 -8.65
N ARG A 50 -12.28 16.91 -8.98
CA ARG A 50 -11.45 16.75 -10.19
C ARG A 50 -10.38 15.66 -10.08
N GLY A 51 -10.20 15.06 -8.89
CA GLY A 51 -9.19 14.02 -8.65
C GLY A 51 -7.75 14.53 -8.62
N GLU A 52 -7.55 15.85 -8.48
CA GLU A 52 -6.23 16.47 -8.40
C GLU A 52 -5.55 16.17 -7.05
N VAL A 53 -6.36 16.04 -6.01
CA VAL A 53 -5.93 15.76 -4.63
C VAL A 53 -6.91 14.79 -3.97
N THR A 54 -6.44 13.97 -3.04
CA THR A 54 -7.33 13.14 -2.20
C THR A 54 -7.46 13.73 -0.81
N SER A 55 -8.47 13.30 -0.05
CA SER A 55 -8.60 13.68 1.37
C SER A 55 -7.37 13.29 2.19
N ARG A 56 -6.72 12.16 1.86
CA ARG A 56 -5.47 11.74 2.51
C ARG A 56 -4.33 12.71 2.22
N ASP A 57 -4.22 13.18 0.98
CA ASP A 57 -3.18 14.14 0.58
C ASP A 57 -3.39 15.49 1.28
N LEU A 58 -4.64 15.96 1.40
CA LEU A 58 -4.97 17.17 2.16
C LEU A 58 -4.58 17.04 3.63
N VAL A 59 -4.94 15.93 4.28
CA VAL A 59 -4.55 15.68 5.69
C VAL A 59 -3.03 15.63 5.83
N ALA A 60 -2.33 14.96 4.91
CA ALA A 60 -0.87 14.92 4.92
C ALA A 60 -0.26 16.32 4.78
N ALA A 61 -0.80 17.17 3.91
CA ALA A 61 -0.36 18.55 3.74
C ALA A 61 -0.55 19.39 5.02
N TYR A 62 -1.70 19.24 5.71
CA TYR A 62 -1.93 19.91 6.98
C TYR A 62 -1.02 19.40 8.11
N LEU A 63 -0.81 18.08 8.20
CA LEU A 63 0.10 17.50 9.19
C LEU A 63 1.55 17.96 8.96
N ALA A 64 2.00 18.02 7.71
CA ALA A 64 3.31 18.57 7.38
C ALA A 64 3.43 20.05 7.80
N ARG A 65 2.36 20.82 7.61
CA ARG A 65 2.29 22.23 8.04
C ARG A 65 2.33 22.36 9.56
N ILE A 66 1.58 21.54 10.28
CA ILE A 66 1.58 21.53 11.75
C ILE A 66 3.00 21.23 12.23
N ALA A 67 3.63 20.15 11.73
CA ALA A 67 5.00 19.80 12.11
C ALA A 67 6.03 20.91 11.81
N ALA A 68 5.78 21.73 10.78
CA ALA A 68 6.66 22.84 10.42
C ALA A 68 6.56 24.07 11.34
N TYR A 69 5.47 24.22 12.10
CA TYR A 69 5.25 25.41 12.93
C TYR A 69 5.02 25.11 14.42
N ASP A 70 4.40 23.98 14.73
CA ASP A 70 4.15 23.53 16.08
C ASP A 70 5.33 22.67 16.57
N HIS A 71 6.10 23.22 17.50
CA HIS A 71 7.28 22.58 18.08
C HIS A 71 7.15 22.37 19.60
N SER A 72 6.02 22.74 20.20
CA SER A 72 5.89 22.78 21.66
C SER A 72 4.61 22.17 22.21
N GLY A 73 3.63 21.82 21.36
CA GLY A 73 2.43 21.08 21.77
C GLY A 73 1.35 21.91 22.44
#